data_AF-B0M2E8-F1
#
_entry.id   AF-B0M2E8-F1
#
_cell.length_a   1.000
_cell.length_b   1.000
_cell.length_c   1.000
_cell.angle_alpha   90.00
_cell.angle_beta   90.00
_cell.angle_gamma   90.00
#
_symmetry.space_group_name_H-M   'P 1'
#
loop_
_entity.id
_entity.type
_entity.pdbx_description
1 polymer ?
#
loop_
_entity_poly.entity_id
_entity_poly.type
_entity_poly.pdbx_seq_one_letter_code
_entity_poly.pdbx_strand_id
1 'polypeptide(L)'
;MLNRQVLHLLLIFLCARVDGNSAVFNPCISRPQLTEDEASQVLENWTKNVTFVDRKFKCLLTCLLMDLDLVSRSGQVQIDKYLKAGVVDWKYWAIELVTCRAEFEDEKDVCELSYGMFNCFREVKLEFDKRASK
;
A
#
# COMPACT_ATOMS: atom_id res chain seq x y z
N MET A 1 11.91 -41.85 21.55
CA MET A 1 13.16 -41.07 21.50
C MET A 1 13.22 -40.42 20.12
N LEU A 2 13.14 -39.08 20.05
CA LEU A 2 13.12 -38.37 18.78
C LEU A 2 14.54 -38.40 18.18
N ASN A 3 14.69 -39.01 17.00
CA ASN A 3 15.99 -39.20 16.34
C ASN A 3 16.58 -37.85 15.90
N ARG A 4 17.91 -37.67 16.05
CA ARG A 4 18.66 -36.45 15.68
C ARG A 4 18.40 -35.99 14.25
N GLN A 5 18.20 -36.94 13.32
CA GLN A 5 17.85 -36.63 11.93
C GLN A 5 16.45 -36.03 11.77
N VAL A 6 15.47 -36.50 12.56
CA VAL A 6 14.11 -35.97 12.58
C VAL A 6 14.10 -34.56 13.17
N LEU A 7 14.93 -34.30 14.19
CA LEU A 7 15.11 -32.97 14.76
C LEU A 7 15.71 -31.99 13.74
N HIS A 8 16.70 -32.41 12.95
CA HIS A 8 17.28 -31.58 11.90
C HIS A 8 16.30 -31.28 10.77
N LEU A 9 15.51 -32.27 10.34
CA LEU A 9 14.47 -32.05 9.32
C LEU A 9 13.37 -31.11 9.80
N LEU A 10 12.94 -31.22 11.06
CA LEU A 10 11.97 -30.29 11.66
C LEU A 10 12.52 -28.86 11.77
N LEU A 11 13.79 -28.70 12.18
CA LEU A 11 14.46 -27.39 12.22
C LEU A 11 14.59 -26.77 10.83
N ILE A 12 14.95 -27.55 9.81
CA ILE A 12 15.02 -27.06 8.42
C ILE A 12 13.63 -26.67 7.92
N PHE A 13 12.58 -27.44 8.22
CA PHE A 13 11.21 -27.11 7.81
C PHE A 13 10.67 -25.84 8.49
N LEU A 14 11.04 -25.61 9.75
CA LEU A 14 10.70 -24.39 10.50
C LEU A 14 11.51 -23.17 10.04
N CYS A 15 12.78 -23.33 9.67
CA CYS A 15 13.62 -22.24 9.18
C CYS A 15 13.45 -21.96 7.67
N ALA A 16 13.01 -22.94 6.87
CA ALA A 16 12.74 -22.76 5.44
C ALA A 16 11.42 -22.04 5.17
N ARG A 17 10.50 -22.03 6.15
CA ARG A 17 9.40 -21.07 6.17
C ARG A 17 9.87 -19.78 6.82
N VAL A 18 10.66 -19.02 6.07
CA VAL A 18 10.67 -17.57 6.27
C VAL A 18 9.32 -17.10 5.75
N ASP A 19 8.29 -17.16 6.61
CA ASP A 19 7.06 -16.43 6.36
C ASP A 19 7.47 -14.97 6.15
N GLY A 20 7.08 -14.37 5.03
CA GLY A 20 7.21 -12.93 4.76
C GLY A 20 6.47 -12.04 5.76
N ASN A 21 5.97 -12.59 6.87
CA ASN A 21 5.32 -11.96 8.01
C ASN A 21 6.33 -11.54 9.11
N SER A 22 7.57 -11.20 8.75
CA SER A 22 8.48 -10.59 9.74
C SER A 22 8.05 -9.15 10.01
N ALA A 23 7.90 -8.80 11.29
CA ALA A 23 7.45 -7.50 11.79
C ALA A 23 8.31 -6.26 11.43
N VAL A 24 9.19 -6.30 10.42
CA VAL A 24 9.96 -5.12 9.97
C VAL A 24 10.30 -5.18 8.46
N PHE A 25 9.36 -5.60 7.59
CA PHE A 25 9.52 -5.23 6.18
C PHE A 25 9.18 -3.75 6.03
N ASN A 26 10.19 -2.89 6.14
CA ASN A 26 10.07 -1.48 5.80
C ASN A 26 10.51 -1.31 4.34
N PRO A 27 9.58 -1.03 3.40
CA PRO A 27 9.93 -0.88 1.98
C PRO A 27 10.89 0.30 1.72
N CYS A 28 11.16 1.14 2.72
CA CYS A 28 11.83 2.43 2.61
C CYS A 28 13.25 2.43 3.18
N ILE A 29 13.71 1.32 3.76
CA ILE A 29 15.02 1.21 4.44
C ILE A 29 16.22 1.63 3.56
N SER A 30 16.14 1.42 2.25
CA SER A 30 17.24 1.68 1.33
C SER A 30 17.06 2.95 0.49
N ARG A 31 16.06 3.78 0.81
CA ARG A 31 15.72 4.97 0.02
C ARG A 31 16.05 6.25 0.78
N PRO A 32 16.53 7.30 0.08
CA PRO A 32 16.51 8.65 0.64
C PRO A 32 15.05 9.01 0.96
N GLN A 33 14.82 9.56 2.14
CA GLN A 33 13.54 10.17 2.47
C GLN A 33 13.33 11.38 1.55
N LEU A 34 12.16 11.44 0.90
CA LEU A 34 11.74 12.65 0.23
C LEU A 34 11.13 13.60 1.27
N THR A 35 11.23 14.91 1.01
CA THR A 35 10.39 15.86 1.72
C THR A 35 8.91 15.65 1.36
N GLU A 36 8.01 16.08 2.23
CA GLU A 36 6.55 16.02 2.01
C GLU A 36 6.16 16.68 0.66
N ASP A 37 6.78 17.80 0.33
CA ASP A 37 6.55 18.54 -0.92
C ASP A 37 7.02 17.76 -2.16
N GLU A 38 8.19 17.11 -2.08
CA GLU A 38 8.72 16.27 -3.16
C GLU A 38 7.85 15.02 -3.38
N ALA A 39 7.44 14.36 -2.29
CA ALA A 39 6.57 13.21 -2.36
C ALA A 39 5.18 13.57 -2.94
N SER A 40 4.64 14.72 -2.55
CA SER A 40 3.35 15.22 -3.09
C SER A 40 3.43 15.48 -4.59
N GLN A 41 4.48 16.14 -5.08
CA GLN A 41 4.68 16.38 -6.52
C GLN A 41 4.77 15.08 -7.34
N VAL A 42 5.38 14.03 -6.78
CA VAL A 42 5.45 12.71 -7.43
C VAL A 42 4.08 12.07 -7.52
N LEU A 43 3.25 12.19 -6.47
CA LEU A 43 1.89 11.64 -6.46
C LEU A 43 0.94 12.39 -7.39
N GLU A 44 1.03 13.71 -7.48
CA GLU A 44 0.22 14.53 -8.39
C GLU A 44 0.47 14.16 -9.86
N ASN A 45 1.72 13.85 -10.20
CA ASN A 45 2.12 13.45 -11.54
C ASN A 45 2.07 11.93 -11.77
N TRP A 46 1.52 11.16 -10.83
CA TRP A 46 1.48 9.70 -10.92
C TRP A 46 0.64 9.24 -12.11
N THR A 47 1.31 8.80 -13.18
CA THR A 47 0.67 8.52 -14.47
C THR A 47 -0.32 7.34 -14.41
N LYS A 48 -1.31 7.35 -15.31
CA LYS A 48 -2.30 6.26 -15.50
C LYS A 48 -1.73 5.05 -16.26
N ASN A 49 -0.63 5.23 -16.97
CA ASN A 49 -0.21 4.32 -18.06
C ASN A 49 1.09 3.57 -17.75
N VAL A 50 1.36 3.27 -16.49
CA VAL A 50 2.46 2.35 -16.17
C VAL A 50 1.95 0.93 -16.45
N THR A 51 2.13 0.48 -17.69
CA THR A 51 1.66 -0.84 -18.18
C THR A 51 2.48 -2.00 -17.63
N PHE A 52 3.68 -1.72 -17.12
CA PHE A 52 4.53 -2.67 -16.41
C PHE A 52 5.01 -2.03 -15.11
N VAL A 53 4.30 -2.34 -14.03
CA VAL A 53 4.66 -1.92 -12.69
C VAL A 53 5.25 -3.12 -11.98
N ASP A 54 6.57 -3.13 -11.82
CA ASP A 54 7.22 -4.16 -11.03
C ASP A 54 6.99 -3.92 -9.52
N ARG A 55 7.20 -4.97 -8.72
CA ARG A 55 7.04 -4.90 -7.27
C ARG A 55 7.90 -3.79 -6.63
N LYS A 56 9.08 -3.50 -7.19
CA LYS A 56 9.97 -2.45 -6.67
C LYS A 56 9.35 -1.07 -6.79
N PHE A 57 8.68 -0.81 -7.90
CA PHE A 57 7.96 0.44 -8.12
C PHE A 57 6.74 0.56 -7.19
N LYS A 58 6.01 -0.54 -6.95
CA LYS A 58 4.90 -0.55 -5.96
C LYS A 58 5.40 -0.25 -4.55
N CYS A 59 6.55 -0.82 -4.17
CA CYS A 59 7.17 -0.53 -2.89
C CYS A 59 7.68 0.92 -2.80
N LEU A 60 8.16 1.50 -3.91
CA LEU A 60 8.51 2.91 -3.96
C LEU A 60 7.29 3.79 -3.65
N LEU A 61 6.17 3.54 -4.33
CA LEU A 61 4.92 4.27 -4.04
C LEU A 61 4.53 4.12 -2.58
N THR A 62 4.58 2.90 -2.05
CA THR A 62 4.24 2.61 -0.65
C THR A 62 5.06 3.46 0.31
N CYS A 63 6.34 3.68 0.01
CA CYS A 63 7.18 4.56 0.81
C CYS A 63 6.75 6.01 0.77
N LEU A 64 6.43 6.53 -0.42
CA LEU A 64 5.92 7.89 -0.55
C LEU A 64 4.62 8.06 0.25
N LEU A 65 3.72 7.08 0.19
CA LEU A 65 2.48 7.10 0.94
C LEU A 65 2.71 7.01 2.46
N MET A 66 3.76 6.32 2.91
CA MET A 66 4.16 6.29 4.31
C MET A 66 4.79 7.62 4.77
N ASP A 67 5.67 8.22 3.96
CA ASP A 67 6.31 9.51 4.26
C ASP A 67 5.26 10.64 4.38
N LEU A 68 4.14 10.53 3.66
CA LEU A 68 2.99 11.45 3.72
C LEU A 68 1.94 11.07 4.78
N ASP A 69 2.19 10.06 5.60
CA ASP A 69 1.22 9.51 6.59
C ASP A 69 -0.14 9.09 5.99
N LEU A 70 -0.20 8.80 4.69
CA LEU A 70 -1.40 8.34 3.99
C LEU A 70 -1.63 6.84 4.21
N VAL A 71 -0.55 6.09 4.41
CA VAL A 71 -0.55 4.66 4.70
C VAL A 71 0.34 4.39 5.89
N SER A 72 -0.16 3.66 6.89
CA SER A 72 0.64 3.21 8.03
C SER A 72 1.67 2.15 7.62
N ARG A 73 2.64 1.87 8.50
CA ARG A 73 3.64 0.80 8.30
C ARG A 73 3.03 -0.59 8.06
N SER A 74 1.80 -0.82 8.51
CA SER A 74 1.04 -2.05 8.31
C SER A 74 0.15 -2.03 7.05
N GLY A 75 0.26 -1.02 6.18
CA GLY A 75 -0.56 -0.91 4.97
C GLY A 75 -1.97 -0.36 5.20
N GLN A 76 -2.32 0.04 6.43
CA GLN A 76 -3.63 0.61 6.71
C GLN A 76 -3.71 2.04 6.20
N VAL A 77 -4.71 2.33 5.37
CA VAL A 77 -4.95 3.65 4.81
C VAL A 77 -5.58 4.58 5.85
N GLN A 78 -5.00 5.76 6.01
CA GLN A 78 -5.43 6.78 6.96
C GLN A 78 -6.47 7.71 6.34
N ILE A 79 -7.73 7.23 6.28
CA ILE A 79 -8.85 7.95 5.64
C ILE A 79 -9.09 9.33 6.27
N ASP A 80 -8.82 9.50 7.56
CA ASP A 80 -8.99 10.77 8.26
C ASP A 80 -8.07 11.87 7.71
N LYS A 81 -6.87 11.51 7.21
CA LYS A 81 -5.92 12.44 6.58
C LYS A 81 -6.38 12.87 5.20
N TYR A 82 -6.89 11.92 4.40
CA TYR A 82 -7.52 12.20 3.11
C TYR A 82 -8.74 13.13 3.26
N LEU A 83 -9.55 12.96 4.32
CA LEU A 83 -10.71 13.80 4.60
C LEU A 83 -10.31 15.20 5.09
N LYS A 84 -9.29 15.31 5.96
CA LYS A 84 -8.79 16.61 6.48
C LYS A 84 -8.15 17.49 5.42
N ALA A 85 -7.60 16.90 4.35
CA ALA A 85 -7.08 17.65 3.21
C ALA A 85 -8.15 18.39 2.38
N GLY A 86 -9.45 18.25 2.74
CA GLY A 86 -10.54 19.05 2.17
C GLY A 86 -10.86 18.71 0.71
N VAL A 87 -10.40 17.54 0.24
CA VAL A 87 -10.46 17.20 -1.18
C VAL A 87 -11.89 16.84 -1.62
N VAL A 88 -12.76 16.19 -0.81
CA VAL A 88 -14.12 15.76 -1.24
C VAL A 88 -15.14 15.46 -0.09
N ASP A 89 -16.45 15.44 -0.40
CA ASP A 89 -17.59 15.11 0.48
C ASP A 89 -17.66 13.61 0.90
N TRP A 90 -17.66 13.37 2.22
CA TRP A 90 -17.43 12.08 2.88
C TRP A 90 -18.45 10.98 2.53
N LYS A 91 -19.68 11.37 2.19
CA LYS A 91 -20.82 10.44 2.08
C LYS A 91 -20.79 9.61 0.80
N TYR A 92 -20.19 10.15 -0.27
CA TYR A 92 -20.01 9.46 -1.55
C TYR A 92 -18.70 8.64 -1.57
N TRP A 93 -17.68 9.11 -0.85
CA TRP A 93 -16.40 8.41 -0.71
C TRP A 93 -16.49 7.17 0.17
N ALA A 94 -17.23 7.20 1.29
CA ALA A 94 -17.25 6.09 2.23
C ALA A 94 -17.73 4.75 1.63
N ILE A 95 -18.64 4.76 0.66
CA ILE A 95 -19.14 3.53 0.02
C ILE A 95 -18.14 2.99 -1.01
N GLU A 96 -17.62 3.85 -1.88
CA GLU A 96 -16.69 3.44 -2.94
C GLU A 96 -15.33 3.00 -2.36
N LEU A 97 -14.86 3.63 -1.28
CA LEU A 97 -13.63 3.20 -0.59
C LEU A 97 -13.77 1.86 0.14
N VAL A 98 -14.98 1.50 0.58
CA VAL A 98 -15.24 0.18 1.17
C VAL A 98 -15.07 -0.91 0.12
N THR A 99 -15.52 -0.67 -1.12
CA THR A 99 -15.28 -1.59 -2.24
C THR A 99 -13.79 -1.78 -2.49
N CYS A 100 -13.01 -0.69 -2.54
CA CYS A 100 -11.56 -0.76 -2.68
C CYS A 100 -10.92 -1.57 -1.54
N ARG A 101 -11.33 -1.34 -0.29
CA ARG A 101 -10.80 -2.10 0.85
C ARG A 101 -11.13 -3.59 0.75
N ALA A 102 -12.34 -3.93 0.35
CA ALA A 102 -12.77 -5.32 0.20
C ALA A 102 -11.99 -6.04 -0.91
N GLU A 103 -11.65 -5.35 -2.00
CA GLU A 103 -10.85 -5.91 -3.11
C GLU A 103 -9.45 -6.38 -2.67
N PHE A 104 -8.84 -5.68 -1.70
CA PHE A 104 -7.48 -5.96 -1.23
C PHE A 104 -7.42 -6.54 0.19
N GLU A 105 -8.54 -7.01 0.76
CA GLU A 105 -8.60 -7.48 2.15
C GLU A 105 -7.67 -8.67 2.44
N ASP A 106 -7.48 -9.55 1.45
CA ASP A 106 -6.62 -10.74 1.55
C ASP A 106 -5.17 -10.51 1.11
N GLU A 107 -4.82 -9.30 0.65
CA GLU A 107 -3.46 -8.99 0.18
C GLU A 107 -2.50 -8.83 1.37
N LYS A 108 -1.42 -9.61 1.34
CA LYS A 108 -0.43 -9.68 2.44
C LYS A 108 0.84 -8.89 2.13
N ASP A 109 1.13 -8.66 0.85
CA ASP A 109 2.24 -7.82 0.45
C ASP A 109 1.84 -6.35 0.61
N VAL A 110 2.46 -5.68 1.60
CA VAL A 110 2.17 -4.27 1.89
C VAL A 110 2.37 -3.36 0.67
N CYS A 111 3.26 -3.71 -0.25
CA CYS A 111 3.49 -2.94 -1.47
C CYS A 111 2.35 -3.12 -2.47
N GLU A 112 1.87 -4.36 -2.64
CA GLU A 112 0.70 -4.66 -3.48
C GLU A 112 -0.57 -4.04 -2.91
N LEU A 113 -0.79 -4.20 -1.61
CA LEU A 113 -1.92 -3.63 -0.87
C LEU A 113 -1.97 -2.11 -1.03
N SER A 114 -0.87 -1.42 -0.73
CA SER A 114 -0.81 0.05 -0.77
C SER A 114 -0.97 0.57 -2.19
N TYR A 115 -0.35 -0.10 -3.17
CA TYR A 115 -0.46 0.25 -4.58
C TYR A 115 -1.88 0.06 -5.12
N GLY A 116 -2.51 -1.07 -4.80
CA GLY A 116 -3.89 -1.39 -5.18
C GLY A 116 -4.88 -0.38 -4.60
N MET A 117 -4.81 -0.18 -3.28
CA MET A 117 -5.65 0.80 -2.56
C MET A 117 -5.51 2.21 -3.14
N PHE A 118 -4.27 2.68 -3.35
CA PHE A 118 -4.02 4.01 -3.91
C PHE A 118 -4.64 4.17 -5.29
N ASN A 119 -4.48 3.19 -6.17
CA ASN A 119 -5.03 3.27 -7.52
C ASN A 119 -6.55 3.21 -7.53
N CYS A 120 -7.16 2.34 -6.73
CA CYS A 120 -8.62 2.27 -6.62
C CYS A 120 -9.18 3.61 -6.13
N PHE A 121 -8.56 4.22 -5.10
CA PHE A 121 -8.97 5.53 -4.59
C PHE A 121 -8.83 6.63 -5.64
N ARG A 122 -7.73 6.59 -6.43
CA ARG A 122 -7.49 7.52 -7.53
C ARG A 122 -8.56 7.38 -8.62
N GLU A 123 -8.96 6.16 -8.97
CA GLU A 123 -10.02 5.91 -9.96
C GLU A 123 -11.36 6.45 -9.49
N VAL A 124 -11.73 6.19 -8.23
CA VAL A 124 -12.93 6.75 -7.61
C VAL A 124 -12.92 8.28 -7.67
N LYS A 125 -11.79 8.92 -7.32
CA LYS A 125 -11.63 10.37 -7.43
C LYS A 125 -11.83 10.87 -8.87
N LEU A 126 -11.20 10.22 -9.84
CA LEU A 126 -11.30 10.62 -11.25
C LEU A 126 -12.72 10.48 -11.79
N GLU A 127 -13.44 9.43 -11.41
CA GLU A 127 -14.85 9.26 -11.79
C GLU A 127 -15.74 10.31 -11.12
N PHE A 128 -15.45 10.68 -9.87
CA PHE A 128 -16.13 11.78 -9.19
C PHE A 128 -15.90 13.12 -9.90
N ASP A 129 -14.65 13.49 -10.19
CA ASP A 129 -14.30 14.76 -10.84
C ASP A 129 -14.94 14.90 -12.23
N LYS A 130 -15.00 13.80 -12.99
CA LYS A 130 -15.71 13.73 -14.29
C LYS A 130 -17.21 13.99 -14.14
N ARG A 131 -17.85 13.45 -13.08
CA ARG A 131 -19.28 13.66 -12.82
C ARG A 131 -19.56 15.07 -12.34
N ALA A 132 -18.68 15.66 -11.54
CA ALA A 132 -18.81 17.02 -11.03
C ALA A 132 -18.57 18.10 -12.11
N SER A 133 -17.80 17.77 -13.15
CA SER A 133 -17.53 18.66 -14.29
C SER A 133 -18.61 18.61 -15.39
N LYS A 134 -19.67 17.82 -15.20
CA LYS A 134 -20.78 17.59 -16.14
C LYS A 134 -22.04 18.29 -15.64
#